data_AF-A0A2J8AB65-F1
#
_entry.id   AF-A0A2J8AB65-F1
#
_cell.length_a   1.000
_cell.length_b   1.000
_cell.length_c   1.000
_cell.angle_alpha   90.00
_cell.angle_beta   90.00
_cell.angle_gamma   90.00
#
_symmetry.space_group_name_H-M   'P 1'
#
loop_
_entity.id
_entity.type
_entity.pdbx_description
1 polymer ?
#
loop_
_entity_poly.entity_id
_entity_poly.type
_entity_poly.pdbx_seq_one_letter_code
_entity_poly.pdbx_strand_id
1 'polypeptide(L)'
;MAAHYQHHNALLAPWLLLYHVALPPAYYAGTLKMHKRPPAMRFLACSHSCPSSYIGDLNTAILRVLAAEFVEVWRAKLPNNHPWLCLSTAAVINMVHAYNTRNYLPTSSESCLPQAYDFARLYTNIPHDSPDGCPGLVDTFRELVDTCLDPLKYSGIQVDSIDPNPEKPHQRTTHTAKFVPAGEAPLWTHKDIGTTGRHSRRFFTSAAYMEVFQSLVACTFIQFGHNYVRQVKGIPMGISPAPFIANLFLCWFEFKFMQQRLKPSLNHNEKTILRPFTFSCRFLDDLCCFRNRSLESLLYTNQHIDTLHGIYPPYLRVERQHHADLPREHLPFLDVLLKHGERDGKCHIRTVLYDKRDQRVFGGIRLSRFVPRCSSVNEAAKRNIFSGQFHRLRRIITDPENFCFSMARIMTDLMRQGYTRNALEVKYRDLLRAFPQLFYFERKPANGGLDIFARTASHVARHLRRHKADVLPAGL
;
A
#
# COMPACT_ATOMS: atom_id res chain seq x y z
N MET A 1 23.14 -18.06 -16.86
CA MET A 1 21.68 -17.84 -16.86
C MET A 1 20.93 -19.02 -17.46
N ALA A 2 21.10 -19.37 -18.75
CA ALA A 2 20.34 -20.44 -19.40
C ALA A 2 20.41 -21.81 -18.69
N ALA A 3 21.61 -22.28 -18.30
CA ALA A 3 21.77 -23.52 -17.55
C ALA A 3 21.04 -23.51 -16.20
N HIS A 4 20.96 -22.35 -15.54
CA HIS A 4 20.23 -22.21 -14.27
C HIS A 4 18.72 -22.37 -14.48
N TYR A 5 18.16 -21.71 -15.51
CA TYR A 5 16.76 -21.92 -15.88
C TYR A 5 16.48 -23.36 -16.30
N GLN A 6 17.38 -24.03 -17.02
CA GLN A 6 17.21 -25.44 -17.40
C GLN A 6 17.15 -26.36 -16.18
N HIS A 7 18.02 -26.15 -15.18
CA HIS A 7 17.96 -26.88 -13.92
C HIS A 7 16.60 -26.71 -13.24
N HIS A 8 16.11 -25.47 -13.12
CA HIS A 8 14.81 -25.20 -12.52
C HIS A 8 13.62 -25.69 -13.39
N ASN A 9 13.75 -25.73 -14.72
CA ASN A 9 12.75 -26.33 -15.59
C ASN A 9 12.58 -27.82 -15.32
N ALA A 10 13.67 -28.54 -15.02
CA ALA A 10 13.60 -29.95 -14.64
C ALA A 10 12.85 -30.13 -13.31
N LEU A 11 13.12 -29.27 -12.32
CA LEU A 11 12.42 -29.28 -11.03
C LEU A 11 10.92 -29.00 -11.17
N LEU A 12 10.56 -28.08 -12.08
CA LEU A 12 9.18 -27.63 -12.27
C LEU A 12 8.37 -28.48 -13.28
N ALA A 13 9.01 -29.45 -13.93
CA ALA A 13 8.39 -30.32 -14.92
C ALA A 13 7.13 -31.09 -14.42
N PRO A 14 7.05 -31.58 -13.16
CA PRO A 14 5.86 -32.25 -12.65
C PRO A 14 4.58 -31.41 -12.72
N TRP A 15 4.71 -30.09 -12.73
CA TRP A 15 3.57 -29.16 -12.82
C TRP A 15 3.42 -28.52 -14.20
N LEU A 16 4.12 -29.01 -15.23
CA LEU A 16 4.10 -28.43 -16.57
C LEU A 16 4.43 -26.92 -16.54
N LEU A 17 5.44 -26.56 -15.76
CA LEU A 17 5.94 -25.20 -15.61
C LEU A 17 7.37 -25.12 -16.13
N LEU A 18 7.68 -24.05 -16.86
CA LEU A 18 9.01 -23.79 -17.38
C LEU A 18 9.28 -22.29 -17.51
N TYR A 19 10.53 -21.90 -17.32
CA TYR A 19 11.06 -20.60 -17.68
C TYR A 19 11.28 -20.53 -19.19
N HIS A 20 10.74 -19.49 -19.82
CA HIS A 20 10.86 -19.26 -21.26
C HIS A 20 12.20 -18.59 -21.59
N VAL A 21 13.27 -19.39 -21.65
CA VAL A 21 14.66 -18.91 -21.82
C VAL A 21 14.93 -18.12 -23.10
N ALA A 22 14.04 -18.22 -24.10
CA ALA A 22 14.12 -17.45 -25.34
C ALA A 22 13.65 -15.98 -25.19
N LEU A 23 12.94 -15.65 -24.09
CA LEU A 23 12.51 -14.28 -23.83
C LEU A 23 13.67 -13.43 -23.28
N PRO A 24 13.68 -12.12 -23.56
CA PRO A 24 14.66 -11.21 -22.98
C PRO A 24 14.51 -11.17 -21.46
N PRO A 25 15.60 -11.07 -20.69
CA PRO A 25 15.52 -10.91 -19.24
C PRO A 25 14.85 -9.56 -18.87
N ALA A 26 14.51 -9.40 -17.59
CA ALA A 26 14.25 -8.07 -17.07
C ALA A 26 15.50 -7.19 -17.20
N TYR A 27 15.32 -5.87 -17.28
CA TYR A 27 16.41 -4.90 -17.40
C TYR A 27 16.24 -3.77 -16.38
N TYR A 28 17.33 -3.08 -16.05
CA TYR A 28 17.26 -1.89 -15.18
C TYR A 28 16.87 -0.64 -15.97
N ALA A 29 15.78 0.01 -15.55
CA ALA A 29 15.42 1.36 -15.95
C ALA A 29 15.87 2.37 -14.87
N GLY A 30 16.60 3.42 -15.28
CA GLY A 30 16.99 4.51 -14.39
C GLY A 30 15.95 5.63 -14.40
N THR A 31 15.65 6.18 -13.22
CA THR A 31 14.87 7.42 -13.08
C THR A 31 15.65 8.44 -12.25
N LEU A 32 15.80 9.65 -12.77
CA LEU A 32 16.46 10.75 -12.07
C LEU A 32 15.51 11.43 -11.07
N LYS A 33 15.97 11.56 -9.83
CA LYS A 33 15.32 12.34 -8.77
C LYS A 33 15.96 13.73 -8.70
N MET A 34 15.56 14.58 -9.64
CA MET A 34 16.08 15.97 -9.79
C MET A 34 15.75 16.89 -8.60
N HIS A 35 14.76 16.54 -7.79
CA HIS A 35 14.38 17.31 -6.59
C HIS A 35 15.32 17.09 -5.39
N LYS A 36 16.23 16.11 -5.46
CA LYS A 36 17.25 15.89 -4.43
C LYS A 36 18.49 16.75 -4.68
N ARG A 37 19.25 17.07 -3.63
CA ARG A 37 20.51 17.81 -3.70
C ARG A 37 21.62 17.01 -2.98
N PRO A 38 22.59 16.43 -3.71
CA PRO A 38 22.66 16.37 -5.19
C PRO A 38 21.54 15.51 -5.80
N PRO A 39 21.24 15.66 -7.11
CA PRO A 39 20.32 14.78 -7.80
C PRO A 39 20.70 13.31 -7.59
N ALA A 40 19.69 12.46 -7.33
CA ALA A 40 19.92 11.03 -7.12
C ALA A 40 19.33 10.21 -8.25
N MET A 41 19.84 9.00 -8.47
CA MET A 41 19.27 8.03 -9.40
C MET A 41 18.54 6.91 -8.65
N ARG A 42 17.39 6.49 -9.18
CA ARG A 42 16.72 5.25 -8.75
C ARG A 42 16.71 4.28 -9.92
N PHE A 43 17.13 3.04 -9.67
CA PHE A 43 17.00 1.95 -10.62
C PHE A 43 15.75 1.12 -10.31
N LEU A 44 15.03 0.72 -11.34
CA LEU A 44 13.87 -0.17 -11.27
C LEU A 44 14.12 -1.34 -12.21
N ALA A 45 13.89 -2.56 -11.75
CA ALA A 45 13.84 -3.71 -12.64
C ALA A 45 12.52 -3.65 -13.42
N CYS A 46 12.59 -3.76 -14.74
CA CYS A 46 11.44 -3.67 -15.63
C CYS A 46 11.45 -4.81 -16.64
N SER A 47 10.27 -5.31 -16.98
CA SER A 47 10.05 -6.19 -18.13
C SER A 47 8.60 -6.09 -18.58
N HIS A 48 8.34 -6.15 -19.88
CA HIS A 48 6.98 -6.40 -20.36
C HIS A 48 6.65 -7.90 -20.29
N SER A 49 7.62 -8.73 -20.68
CA SER A 49 7.64 -10.18 -20.63
C SER A 49 9.09 -10.65 -20.50
N CYS A 50 9.37 -11.61 -19.63
CA CYS A 50 10.68 -12.19 -19.38
C CYS A 50 10.56 -13.69 -19.07
N PRO A 51 11.67 -14.46 -18.97
CA PRO A 51 11.61 -15.91 -18.76
C PRO A 51 10.73 -16.35 -17.59
N SER A 52 10.64 -15.54 -16.53
CA SER A 52 9.86 -15.82 -15.31
C SER A 52 8.42 -15.29 -15.34
N SER A 53 7.97 -14.61 -16.40
CA SER A 53 6.66 -13.93 -16.40
C SER A 53 5.48 -14.88 -16.16
N TYR A 54 5.43 -16.04 -16.84
CA TYR A 54 4.37 -17.03 -16.64
C TYR A 54 4.31 -17.53 -15.19
N ILE A 55 5.47 -17.92 -14.65
CA ILE A 55 5.58 -18.42 -13.26
C ILE A 55 5.26 -17.31 -12.25
N GLY A 56 5.64 -16.06 -12.54
CA GLY A 56 5.32 -14.89 -11.73
C GLY A 56 3.82 -14.60 -11.70
N ASP A 57 3.15 -14.65 -12.84
CA ASP A 57 1.71 -14.43 -12.94
C ASP A 57 0.91 -15.55 -12.26
N LEU A 58 1.36 -16.81 -12.39
CA LEU A 58 0.82 -17.94 -11.63
C LEU A 58 0.99 -17.75 -10.12
N ASN A 59 2.19 -17.37 -9.65
CA ASN A 59 2.42 -17.05 -8.25
C ASN A 59 1.54 -15.89 -7.78
N THR A 60 1.30 -14.88 -8.62
CA THR A 60 0.41 -13.77 -8.30
C THR A 60 -1.03 -14.25 -8.05
N ALA A 61 -1.52 -15.22 -8.83
CA ALA A 61 -2.85 -15.81 -8.60
C ALA A 61 -2.91 -16.55 -7.26
N ILE A 62 -1.89 -17.37 -6.95
CA ILE A 62 -1.82 -18.12 -5.68
C ILE A 62 -1.67 -17.18 -4.47
N LEU A 63 -0.75 -16.21 -4.53
CA LEU A 63 -0.52 -15.25 -3.46
C LEU A 63 -1.75 -14.37 -3.18
N ARG A 64 -2.58 -14.12 -4.20
CA ARG A 64 -3.84 -13.39 -4.03
C ARG A 64 -4.83 -14.15 -3.16
N VAL A 65 -5.01 -15.45 -3.39
CA VAL A 65 -5.90 -16.27 -2.55
C VAL A 65 -5.30 -16.51 -1.17
N LEU A 66 -3.99 -16.73 -1.07
CA LEU A 66 -3.28 -16.80 0.21
C LEU A 66 -3.45 -15.53 1.03
N ALA A 67 -3.38 -14.35 0.40
CA ALA A 67 -3.59 -13.08 1.10
C ALA A 67 -5.02 -12.91 1.63
N ALA A 68 -6.02 -13.37 0.89
CA ALA A 68 -7.39 -13.36 1.36
C ALA A 68 -7.57 -14.32 2.56
N GLU A 69 -7.07 -15.55 2.45
CA GLU A 69 -7.15 -16.54 3.54
C GLU A 69 -6.37 -16.09 4.77
N PHE A 70 -5.19 -15.51 4.60
CA PHE A 70 -4.39 -15.02 5.71
C PHE A 70 -5.11 -13.94 6.53
N VAL A 71 -5.91 -13.11 5.87
CA VAL A 71 -6.76 -12.12 6.57
C VAL A 71 -7.83 -12.82 7.41
N GLU A 72 -8.43 -13.91 6.93
CA GLU A 72 -9.41 -14.68 7.70
C GLU A 72 -8.75 -15.44 8.87
N VAL A 73 -7.58 -16.03 8.65
CA VAL A 73 -6.76 -16.62 9.73
C VAL A 73 -6.44 -15.58 10.81
N TRP A 74 -6.01 -14.38 10.39
CA TRP A 74 -5.73 -13.29 11.32
C TRP A 74 -6.98 -12.94 12.15
N ARG A 75 -8.13 -12.73 11.51
CA ARG A 75 -9.38 -12.38 12.19
C ARG A 75 -9.85 -13.48 13.15
N ALA A 76 -9.71 -14.74 12.77
CA ALA A 76 -10.09 -15.87 13.61
C ALA A 76 -9.23 -15.93 14.89
N LYS A 77 -7.93 -15.64 14.79
CA LYS A 77 -7.01 -15.64 15.94
C LYS A 77 -7.06 -14.33 16.74
N LEU A 78 -7.38 -13.20 16.10
CA LEU A 78 -7.34 -11.86 16.67
C LEU A 78 -8.62 -11.07 16.33
N PRO A 79 -9.80 -11.45 16.87
CA PRO A 79 -11.12 -10.93 16.43
C PRO A 79 -11.33 -9.42 16.65
N ASN A 80 -10.47 -8.77 17.44
CA ASN A 80 -10.53 -7.34 17.75
C ASN A 80 -9.27 -6.57 17.27
N ASN A 81 -8.50 -7.16 16.38
CA ASN A 81 -7.35 -6.49 15.78
C ASN A 81 -7.26 -6.87 14.31
N HIS A 82 -7.45 -5.89 13.44
CA HIS A 82 -7.29 -6.11 12.01
C HIS A 82 -5.81 -6.14 11.62
N PRO A 83 -5.45 -6.84 10.53
CA PRO A 83 -4.11 -6.76 9.94
C PRO A 83 -3.69 -5.31 9.75
N TRP A 84 -2.40 -5.01 9.98
CA TRP A 84 -1.89 -3.64 9.83
C TRP A 84 -1.87 -3.20 8.36
N LEU A 85 -1.89 -4.14 7.42
CA LEU A 85 -1.95 -3.87 5.98
C LEU A 85 -3.12 -2.95 5.61
N CYS A 86 -2.81 -1.76 5.13
CA CYS A 86 -3.77 -0.86 4.51
C CYS A 86 -3.56 -0.81 2.99
N LEU A 87 -4.66 -0.87 2.23
CA LEU A 87 -4.66 -0.77 0.77
C LEU A 87 -5.11 0.61 0.27
N SER A 88 -5.60 1.44 1.18
CA SER A 88 -6.07 2.78 0.86
C SER A 88 -6.10 3.67 2.11
N THR A 89 -6.20 4.97 1.85
CA THR A 89 -6.39 6.02 2.85
C THR A 89 -7.57 5.77 3.78
N ALA A 90 -8.62 5.06 3.34
CA ALA A 90 -9.79 4.78 4.17
C ALA A 90 -9.43 4.03 5.47
N ALA A 91 -8.45 3.12 5.43
CA ALA A 91 -8.00 2.41 6.63
C ALA A 91 -7.33 3.36 7.64
N VAL A 92 -6.56 4.35 7.15
CA VAL A 92 -5.94 5.39 7.99
C VAL A 92 -7.01 6.24 8.66
N ILE A 93 -8.04 6.64 7.91
CA ILE A 93 -9.15 7.44 8.44
C ILE A 93 -9.93 6.65 9.51
N ASN A 94 -10.21 5.37 9.27
CA ASN A 94 -10.85 4.51 10.27
C ASN A 94 -10.00 4.37 11.54
N MET A 95 -8.68 4.24 11.40
CA MET A 95 -7.75 4.21 12.53
C MET A 95 -7.75 5.52 13.32
N VAL A 96 -7.80 6.67 12.64
CA VAL A 96 -7.92 8.01 13.27
C VAL A 96 -9.24 8.13 14.04
N HIS A 97 -10.36 7.70 13.44
CA HIS A 97 -11.65 7.70 14.15
C HIS A 97 -11.59 6.82 15.40
N ALA A 98 -11.10 5.59 15.28
CA ALA A 98 -10.96 4.66 16.41
C ALA A 98 -10.00 5.18 17.50
N TYR A 99 -8.95 5.92 17.13
CA TYR A 99 -8.06 6.56 18.09
C TYR A 99 -8.76 7.70 18.83
N ASN A 100 -9.44 8.58 18.09
CA ASN A 100 -10.13 9.73 18.66
C ASN A 100 -11.26 9.32 19.62
N THR A 101 -11.95 8.19 19.39
CA THR A 101 -12.99 7.69 20.32
C THR A 101 -12.43 7.20 21.65
N ARG A 102 -11.12 6.94 21.77
CA ARG A 102 -10.51 6.54 23.05
C ARG A 102 -10.41 7.68 24.06
N ASN A 103 -10.57 8.94 23.64
CA ASN A 103 -10.52 10.10 24.53
C ASN A 103 -9.28 10.11 25.43
N TYR A 104 -8.11 9.81 24.86
CA TYR A 104 -6.86 9.82 25.59
C TYR A 104 -6.59 11.21 26.17
N LEU A 105 -6.01 11.23 27.38
CA LEU A 105 -5.54 12.48 27.97
C LEU A 105 -4.30 13.00 27.23
N PRO A 106 -4.19 14.33 27.05
CA PRO A 106 -3.00 14.98 26.55
C PRO A 106 -1.76 14.57 27.35
N THR A 107 -0.64 14.52 26.65
CA THR A 107 0.66 14.24 27.25
C THR A 107 1.71 15.01 26.47
N SER A 108 2.68 15.59 27.18
CA SER A 108 3.83 16.26 26.58
C SER A 108 4.86 15.28 25.99
N SER A 109 4.63 13.98 26.12
CA SER A 109 5.56 12.94 25.68
C SER A 109 5.61 12.87 24.15
N GLU A 110 6.76 13.19 23.54
CA GLU A 110 6.96 13.08 22.09
C GLU A 110 6.73 11.66 21.55
N SER A 111 7.03 10.65 22.37
CA SER A 111 6.76 9.24 22.08
C SER A 111 5.26 8.90 21.99
N CYS A 112 4.37 9.85 22.31
CA CYS A 112 2.94 9.71 22.12
C CYS A 112 2.40 10.36 20.84
N LEU A 113 3.22 11.11 20.11
CA LEU A 113 2.83 11.66 18.81
C LEU A 113 2.70 10.53 17.77
N PRO A 114 1.93 10.73 16.68
CA PRO A 114 1.96 9.84 15.53
C PRO A 114 3.39 9.70 14.98
N GLN A 115 3.79 8.48 14.67
CA GLN A 115 5.11 8.19 14.11
C GLN A 115 4.96 7.40 12.81
N ALA A 116 5.88 7.63 11.88
CA ALA A 116 6.01 6.82 10.67
C ALA A 116 7.42 6.26 10.53
N TYR A 117 7.54 5.10 9.92
CA TYR A 117 8.78 4.39 9.65
C TYR A 117 8.80 3.92 8.19
N ASP A 118 10.01 3.84 7.63
CA ASP A 118 10.28 3.37 6.27
C ASP A 118 11.15 2.11 6.31
N PHE A 119 10.82 1.12 5.48
CA PHE A 119 11.67 -0.06 5.27
C PHE A 119 12.68 0.24 4.16
N ALA A 120 13.79 0.88 4.52
CA ALA A 120 14.74 1.54 3.59
C ALA A 120 15.20 0.70 2.38
N ARG A 121 15.15 -0.64 2.48
CA ARG A 121 15.59 -1.59 1.43
C ARG A 121 14.77 -2.89 1.42
N LEU A 122 13.46 -2.82 1.63
CA LEU A 122 12.59 -3.99 1.72
C LEU A 122 12.82 -5.03 0.61
N TYR A 123 12.92 -4.56 -0.64
CA TYR A 123 13.05 -5.43 -1.81
C TYR A 123 14.45 -5.98 -2.05
N THR A 124 15.48 -5.55 -1.32
CA THR A 124 16.88 -5.93 -1.59
C THR A 124 17.64 -6.45 -0.37
N ASN A 125 17.09 -6.30 0.84
CA ASN A 125 17.76 -6.70 2.08
C ASN A 125 17.28 -8.03 2.69
N ILE A 126 16.18 -8.61 2.21
CA ILE A 126 15.64 -9.85 2.80
C ILE A 126 16.49 -11.06 2.37
N PRO A 127 17.15 -11.78 3.28
CA PRO A 127 17.83 -13.02 2.91
C PRO A 127 16.82 -14.06 2.42
N HIS A 128 17.20 -14.87 1.42
CA HIS A 128 16.34 -15.95 0.94
C HIS A 128 16.28 -17.08 1.97
N ASP A 129 17.43 -17.42 2.55
CA ASP A 129 17.63 -18.39 3.63
C ASP A 129 17.53 -17.71 5.01
N SER A 130 17.72 -18.48 6.09
CA SER A 130 17.67 -18.01 7.48
C SER A 130 19.05 -17.72 8.10
N PRO A 131 19.65 -16.53 7.89
CA PRO A 131 20.89 -16.17 8.56
C PRO A 131 20.65 -15.91 10.04
N ASP A 132 21.63 -16.27 10.87
CA ASP A 132 21.67 -15.94 12.30
C ASP A 132 20.41 -16.36 13.08
N GLY A 133 19.79 -17.47 12.68
CA GLY A 133 18.57 -18.01 13.29
C GLY A 133 17.30 -17.18 13.05
N CYS A 134 17.37 -16.13 12.23
CA CYS A 134 16.21 -15.32 11.85
C CYS A 134 15.57 -15.85 10.56
N PRO A 135 14.25 -16.07 10.50
CA PRO A 135 13.59 -16.69 9.35
C PRO A 135 13.70 -15.84 8.09
N GLY A 136 14.29 -16.41 7.04
CA GLY A 136 14.40 -15.80 5.71
C GLY A 136 13.08 -15.67 4.95
N LEU A 137 13.17 -15.23 3.69
CA LEU A 137 12.01 -15.14 2.80
C LEU A 137 11.33 -16.49 2.63
N VAL A 138 12.10 -17.54 2.32
CA VAL A 138 11.56 -18.87 2.03
C VAL A 138 10.92 -19.49 3.26
N ASP A 139 11.59 -19.40 4.42
CA ASP A 139 11.09 -19.98 5.67
C ASP A 139 9.85 -19.26 6.18
N THR A 140 9.83 -17.92 6.08
CA THR A 140 8.64 -17.11 6.37
C THR A 140 7.46 -17.52 5.50
N PHE A 141 7.67 -17.71 4.20
CA PHE A 141 6.60 -18.13 3.29
C PHE A 141 6.14 -19.56 3.55
N ARG A 142 7.05 -20.47 3.92
CA ARG A 142 6.66 -21.83 4.30
C ARG A 142 5.71 -21.81 5.50
N GLU A 143 6.08 -21.12 6.58
CA GLU A 143 5.23 -20.98 7.77
C GLU A 143 3.87 -20.34 7.44
N LEU A 144 3.87 -19.28 6.61
CA LEU A 144 2.65 -18.59 6.21
C LEU A 144 1.74 -19.49 5.36
N VAL A 145 2.31 -20.19 4.37
CA VAL A 145 1.57 -21.10 3.48
C VAL A 145 1.00 -22.25 4.29
N ASP A 146 1.77 -22.90 5.16
CA ASP A 146 1.30 -23.97 6.04
C ASP A 146 0.19 -23.49 6.97
N THR A 147 0.28 -22.25 7.47
CA THR A 147 -0.76 -21.64 8.31
C THR A 147 -2.06 -21.40 7.54
N CYS A 148 -1.99 -20.99 6.27
CA CYS A 148 -3.18 -20.79 5.43
C CYS A 148 -3.74 -22.11 4.90
N LEU A 149 -2.89 -23.08 4.57
CA LEU A 149 -3.25 -24.43 4.12
C LEU A 149 -3.40 -25.39 5.29
N ASP A 150 -4.27 -25.02 6.23
CA ASP A 150 -4.65 -25.91 7.34
C ASP A 150 -5.21 -27.23 6.76
N PRO A 151 -4.56 -28.38 7.01
CA PRO A 151 -4.96 -29.67 6.43
C PRO A 151 -6.35 -30.13 6.90
N LEU A 152 -6.87 -29.55 8.00
CA LEU A 152 -8.24 -29.79 8.44
C LEU A 152 -9.28 -29.07 7.56
N LYS A 153 -8.86 -28.01 6.86
CA LYS A 153 -9.74 -27.19 6.00
C LYS A 153 -9.52 -27.45 4.52
N TYR A 154 -8.27 -27.68 4.11
CA TYR A 154 -7.88 -27.68 2.71
C TYR A 154 -6.95 -28.84 2.36
N SER A 155 -7.17 -29.43 1.19
CA SER A 155 -6.29 -30.42 0.58
C SER A 155 -5.09 -29.76 -0.13
N GLY A 156 -5.26 -28.53 -0.61
CA GLY A 156 -4.23 -27.80 -1.38
C GLY A 156 -4.79 -26.62 -2.16
N ILE A 157 -4.04 -26.16 -3.17
CA ILE A 157 -4.39 -25.04 -4.04
C ILE A 157 -4.52 -25.55 -5.48
N GLN A 158 -5.65 -25.26 -6.11
CA GLN A 158 -5.84 -25.47 -7.54
C GLN A 158 -5.59 -24.16 -8.30
N VAL A 159 -4.88 -24.25 -9.42
CA VAL A 159 -4.71 -23.16 -10.37
C VAL A 159 -5.21 -23.58 -11.75
N ASP A 160 -6.15 -22.80 -12.27
CA ASP A 160 -6.65 -22.90 -13.64
C ASP A 160 -5.97 -21.82 -14.49
N SER A 161 -5.32 -22.22 -15.57
CA SER A 161 -4.68 -21.32 -16.53
C SER A 161 -5.35 -21.43 -17.90
N ILE A 162 -5.61 -20.29 -18.52
CA ILE A 162 -6.18 -20.19 -19.88
C ILE A 162 -5.19 -19.43 -20.75
N ASP A 163 -4.64 -20.12 -21.75
CA ASP A 163 -3.73 -19.54 -22.73
C ASP A 163 -4.47 -18.56 -23.65
N PRO A 164 -3.77 -17.52 -24.15
CA PRO A 164 -4.40 -16.48 -24.97
C PRO A 164 -4.99 -17.04 -26.26
N ASN A 165 -6.07 -16.41 -26.76
CA ASN A 165 -6.62 -16.77 -28.06
C ASN A 165 -5.57 -16.43 -29.15
N PRO A 166 -5.18 -17.36 -30.04
CA PRO A 166 -4.31 -17.08 -31.17
C PRO A 166 -4.74 -15.89 -32.02
N GLU A 167 -6.05 -15.63 -32.11
CA GLU A 167 -6.63 -14.49 -32.85
C GLU A 167 -6.50 -13.14 -32.13
N LYS A 168 -6.04 -13.13 -30.87
CA LYS A 168 -5.89 -11.93 -30.03
C LYS A 168 -4.44 -11.80 -29.53
N PRO A 169 -3.52 -11.29 -30.37
CA PRO A 169 -2.07 -11.31 -30.11
C PRO A 169 -1.60 -10.54 -28.86
N HIS A 170 -2.44 -9.68 -28.28
CA HIS A 170 -2.13 -8.94 -27.04
C HIS A 170 -2.70 -9.57 -25.77
N GLN A 171 -3.48 -10.64 -25.89
CA GLN A 171 -4.02 -11.33 -24.73
C GLN A 171 -2.90 -12.08 -24.03
N ARG A 172 -2.86 -12.02 -22.69
CA ARG A 172 -1.93 -12.79 -21.86
C ARG A 172 -2.64 -14.04 -21.32
N THR A 173 -1.85 -15.04 -20.92
CA THR A 173 -2.38 -16.16 -20.14
C THR A 173 -3.03 -15.62 -18.87
N THR A 174 -4.23 -16.11 -18.57
CA THR A 174 -4.93 -15.78 -17.32
C THR A 174 -4.76 -16.93 -16.34
N HIS A 175 -4.44 -16.62 -15.08
CA HIS A 175 -4.37 -17.58 -13.99
C HIS A 175 -5.41 -17.25 -12.92
N THR A 176 -6.17 -18.26 -12.50
CA THR A 176 -7.09 -18.17 -11.37
C THR A 176 -6.75 -19.27 -10.38
N ALA A 177 -6.56 -18.92 -9.11
CA ALA A 177 -6.30 -19.88 -8.05
C ALA A 177 -7.51 -19.99 -7.11
N LYS A 178 -7.64 -21.12 -6.44
CA LYS A 178 -8.59 -21.36 -5.35
C LYS A 178 -8.06 -22.42 -4.39
N PHE A 179 -8.47 -22.34 -3.13
CA PHE A 179 -8.28 -23.44 -2.19
C PHE A 179 -9.21 -24.60 -2.55
N VAL A 180 -8.72 -25.83 -2.38
CA VAL A 180 -9.49 -27.06 -2.52
C VAL A 180 -9.86 -27.54 -1.11
N PRO A 181 -11.15 -27.64 -0.75
CA PRO A 181 -11.58 -28.13 0.56
C PRO A 181 -11.03 -29.52 0.90
N ALA A 182 -10.83 -29.76 2.19
CA ALA A 182 -10.46 -31.07 2.70
C ALA A 182 -11.49 -32.13 2.30
N GLY A 183 -11.02 -33.29 1.83
CA GLY A 183 -11.88 -34.39 1.39
C GLY A 183 -12.33 -34.32 -0.07
N GLU A 184 -12.15 -33.20 -0.78
CA GLU A 184 -12.32 -33.16 -2.23
C GLU A 184 -11.10 -33.77 -2.94
N ALA A 185 -11.35 -34.71 -3.86
CA ALA A 185 -10.29 -35.33 -4.65
C ALA A 185 -9.64 -34.28 -5.56
N PRO A 186 -8.31 -34.09 -5.49
CA PRO A 186 -7.64 -33.13 -6.37
C PRO A 186 -7.74 -33.61 -7.81
N LEU A 187 -8.15 -32.71 -8.71
CA LEU A 187 -7.95 -32.92 -10.14
C LEU A 187 -6.47 -32.67 -10.43
N TRP A 188 -5.71 -33.76 -10.50
CA TRP A 188 -4.27 -33.76 -10.75
C TRP A 188 -3.91 -33.05 -12.05
N THR A 189 -2.66 -32.56 -12.11
CA THR A 189 -2.15 -31.72 -13.20
C THR A 189 -2.50 -32.29 -14.57
N HIS A 190 -3.34 -31.58 -15.30
CA HIS A 190 -3.79 -31.97 -16.62
C HIS A 190 -3.80 -30.75 -17.53
N LYS A 191 -3.31 -30.93 -18.76
CA LYS A 191 -3.53 -30.00 -19.85
C LYS A 191 -4.62 -30.61 -20.72
N ASP A 192 -5.76 -29.94 -20.87
CA ASP A 192 -6.82 -30.39 -21.77
C ASP A 192 -6.28 -30.40 -23.20
N ILE A 193 -5.96 -31.60 -23.70
CA ILE A 193 -5.61 -31.88 -25.10
C ILE A 193 -6.89 -32.13 -25.92
N GLY A 194 -8.01 -31.53 -25.53
CA GLY A 194 -9.15 -31.37 -26.45
C GLY A 194 -8.74 -30.46 -27.62
N THR A 195 -9.63 -30.27 -28.61
CA THR A 195 -9.41 -29.61 -29.92
C THR A 195 -8.74 -28.22 -29.91
N THR A 196 -8.47 -27.62 -28.74
CA THR A 196 -7.83 -26.31 -28.65
C THR A 196 -6.59 -26.22 -27.75
N GLY A 197 -6.29 -27.21 -26.89
CA GLY A 197 -5.02 -27.23 -26.11
C GLY A 197 -4.78 -26.04 -25.15
N ARG A 198 -5.80 -25.22 -24.87
CA ARG A 198 -5.69 -23.88 -24.24
C ARG A 198 -5.84 -23.84 -22.72
N HIS A 199 -6.26 -24.94 -22.10
CA HIS A 199 -6.57 -24.98 -20.68
C HIS A 199 -5.61 -25.90 -19.94
N SER A 200 -5.07 -25.43 -18.81
CA SER A 200 -4.28 -26.27 -17.91
C SER A 200 -4.73 -26.08 -16.48
N ARG A 201 -4.87 -27.20 -15.76
CA ARG A 201 -5.21 -27.25 -14.34
C ARG A 201 -4.02 -27.83 -13.60
N ARG A 202 -3.62 -27.19 -12.50
CA ARG A 202 -2.52 -27.62 -11.64
C ARG A 202 -3.01 -27.67 -10.20
N PHE A 203 -2.54 -28.67 -9.47
CA PHE A 203 -2.79 -28.80 -8.04
C PHE A 203 -1.47 -28.73 -7.27
N PHE A 204 -1.45 -27.97 -6.19
CA PHE A 204 -0.29 -27.78 -5.34
C PHE A 204 -0.66 -28.07 -3.88
N THR A 205 0.04 -29.03 -3.28
CA THR A 205 0.18 -29.11 -1.82
C THR A 205 1.03 -27.92 -1.33
N SER A 206 1.09 -27.71 -0.01
CA SER A 206 2.00 -26.69 0.56
C SER A 206 3.45 -26.91 0.09
N ALA A 207 3.97 -28.13 0.22
CA ALA A 207 5.32 -28.48 -0.21
C ALA A 207 5.55 -28.22 -1.70
N ALA A 208 4.62 -28.66 -2.55
CA ALA A 208 4.68 -28.45 -4.00
C ALA A 208 4.69 -26.95 -4.36
N TYR A 209 3.83 -26.14 -3.73
CA TYR A 209 3.82 -24.71 -3.97
C TYR A 209 5.13 -24.06 -3.53
N MET A 210 5.70 -24.49 -2.40
CA MET A 210 6.97 -23.94 -1.92
C MET A 210 8.14 -24.22 -2.86
N GLU A 211 8.16 -25.35 -3.58
CA GLU A 211 9.15 -25.59 -4.64
C GLU A 211 9.01 -24.56 -5.79
N VAL A 212 7.77 -24.27 -6.21
CA VAL A 212 7.50 -23.24 -7.24
C VAL A 212 7.92 -21.84 -6.77
N PHE A 213 7.60 -21.50 -5.52
CA PHE A 213 7.95 -20.20 -4.93
C PHE A 213 9.48 -20.04 -4.80
N GLN A 214 10.17 -21.05 -4.26
CA GLN A 214 11.62 -21.06 -4.14
C GLN A 214 12.30 -20.93 -5.50
N SER A 215 11.80 -21.65 -6.50
CA SER A 215 12.29 -21.53 -7.88
C SER A 215 12.15 -20.09 -8.40
N LEU A 216 11.00 -19.45 -8.19
CA LEU A 216 10.78 -18.06 -8.60
C LEU A 216 11.80 -17.11 -7.96
N VAL A 217 12.02 -17.26 -6.66
CA VAL A 217 12.97 -16.44 -5.89
C VAL A 217 14.41 -16.64 -6.38
N ALA A 218 14.83 -17.89 -6.64
CA ALA A 218 16.16 -18.23 -7.13
C ALA A 218 16.43 -17.78 -8.59
N CYS A 219 15.38 -17.73 -9.41
CA CYS A 219 15.47 -17.49 -10.86
C CYS A 219 15.25 -16.02 -11.27
N THR A 220 15.61 -15.06 -10.42
CA THR A 220 15.48 -13.63 -10.76
C THR A 220 16.76 -13.07 -11.37
N PHE A 221 16.80 -12.94 -12.69
CA PHE A 221 17.92 -12.35 -13.44
C PHE A 221 17.54 -11.00 -14.04
N ILE A 222 18.46 -10.05 -13.95
CA ILE A 222 18.30 -8.69 -14.47
C ILE A 222 19.52 -8.36 -15.33
N GLN A 223 19.28 -7.78 -16.50
CA GLN A 223 20.30 -7.24 -17.37
C GLN A 223 20.68 -5.81 -16.94
N PHE A 224 21.97 -5.59 -16.75
CA PHE A 224 22.57 -4.29 -16.47
C PHE A 224 23.70 -4.03 -17.48
N GLY A 225 23.42 -3.21 -18.50
CA GLY A 225 24.32 -3.06 -19.65
C GLY A 225 24.53 -4.39 -20.36
N HIS A 226 25.79 -4.83 -20.46
CA HIS A 226 26.18 -6.11 -21.06
C HIS A 226 26.20 -7.27 -20.05
N ASN A 227 25.94 -7.01 -18.77
CA ASN A 227 26.02 -8.02 -17.72
C ASN A 227 24.63 -8.55 -17.34
N TYR A 228 24.58 -9.84 -17.00
CA TYR A 228 23.41 -10.47 -16.39
C TYR A 228 23.71 -10.70 -14.91
N VAL A 229 22.96 -10.03 -14.03
CA VAL A 229 23.10 -10.18 -12.59
C VAL A 229 21.93 -10.98 -12.03
N ARG A 230 22.21 -11.91 -11.12
CA ARG A 230 21.20 -12.66 -10.38
C ARG A 230 20.93 -11.97 -9.05
N GLN A 231 19.66 -11.74 -8.74
CA GLN A 231 19.26 -11.26 -7.43
C GLN A 231 19.27 -12.42 -6.44
N VAL A 232 20.27 -12.47 -5.56
CA VAL A 232 20.44 -13.53 -4.53
C VAL A 232 19.91 -13.10 -3.15
N LYS A 233 19.38 -11.88 -3.06
CA LYS A 233 18.87 -11.28 -1.83
C LYS A 233 17.72 -10.33 -2.14
N GLY A 234 16.68 -10.40 -1.33
CA GLY A 234 15.49 -9.57 -1.42
C GLY A 234 14.37 -10.21 -2.22
N ILE A 235 13.30 -9.43 -2.40
CA ILE A 235 12.13 -9.85 -3.17
C ILE A 235 12.43 -9.65 -4.65
N PRO A 236 12.11 -10.63 -5.52
CA PRO A 236 12.24 -10.48 -6.96
C PRO A 236 11.62 -9.18 -7.47
N MET A 237 12.45 -8.24 -7.94
CA MET A 237 11.96 -6.95 -8.43
C MET A 237 11.53 -7.05 -9.90
N GLY A 238 10.52 -6.25 -10.29
CA GLY A 238 10.11 -6.15 -11.69
C GLY A 238 9.25 -7.31 -12.20
N ILE A 239 8.78 -8.17 -11.29
CA ILE A 239 7.81 -9.23 -11.57
C ILE A 239 6.48 -8.97 -10.85
N SER A 240 5.39 -9.51 -11.40
CA SER A 240 4.02 -9.33 -10.90
C SER A 240 3.79 -9.67 -9.41
N PRO A 241 4.39 -10.73 -8.81
CA PRO A 241 4.06 -11.11 -7.44
C PRO A 241 4.76 -10.25 -6.37
N ALA A 242 5.75 -9.42 -6.73
CA ALA A 242 6.60 -8.72 -5.76
C ALA A 242 5.84 -7.94 -4.67
N PRO A 243 4.76 -7.18 -4.97
CA PRO A 243 3.99 -6.47 -3.94
C PRO A 243 3.24 -7.40 -2.98
N PHE A 244 2.77 -8.56 -3.47
CA PHE A 244 2.15 -9.57 -2.61
C PHE A 244 3.19 -10.19 -1.69
N ILE A 245 4.37 -10.51 -2.22
CA ILE A 245 5.48 -11.07 -1.44
C ILE A 245 5.85 -10.12 -0.30
N ALA A 246 6.05 -8.83 -0.61
CA ALA A 246 6.39 -7.81 0.38
C ALA A 246 5.33 -7.69 1.49
N ASN A 247 4.06 -7.60 1.10
CA ASN A 247 2.98 -7.43 2.06
C ASN A 247 2.79 -8.66 2.96
N LEU A 248 2.77 -9.87 2.39
CA LEU A 248 2.59 -11.10 3.16
C LEU A 248 3.77 -11.37 4.09
N PHE A 249 5.00 -11.12 3.62
CA PHE A 249 6.19 -11.26 4.43
C PHE A 249 6.12 -10.39 5.70
N LEU A 250 5.85 -9.09 5.55
CA LEU A 250 5.75 -8.19 6.70
C LEU A 250 4.53 -8.51 7.57
N CYS A 251 3.38 -8.82 6.96
CA CYS A 251 2.17 -9.23 7.66
C CYS A 251 2.41 -10.46 8.57
N TRP A 252 3.25 -11.41 8.16
CA TRP A 252 3.57 -12.58 8.98
C TRP A 252 4.21 -12.19 10.32
N PHE A 253 5.18 -11.28 10.30
CA PHE A 253 5.83 -10.79 11.51
C PHE A 253 4.89 -9.96 12.39
N GLU A 254 4.07 -9.10 11.78
CA GLU A 254 3.04 -8.33 12.48
C GLU A 254 2.03 -9.26 13.17
N PHE A 255 1.65 -10.36 12.49
CA PHE A 255 0.75 -11.38 13.02
C PHE A 255 1.34 -12.08 14.24
N LYS A 256 2.55 -12.62 14.10
CA LYS A 256 3.26 -13.32 15.19
C LYS A 256 3.44 -12.41 16.40
N PHE A 257 3.80 -11.15 16.18
CA PHE A 257 3.90 -10.17 17.25
C PHE A 257 2.57 -9.93 17.97
N MET A 258 1.47 -9.74 17.22
CA MET A 258 0.16 -9.46 17.82
C MET A 258 -0.46 -10.68 18.53
N GLN A 259 -0.09 -11.91 18.14
CA GLN A 259 -0.49 -13.13 18.83
C GLN A 259 0.01 -13.18 20.28
N GLN A 260 1.07 -12.44 20.64
CA GLN A 260 1.54 -12.35 22.03
C GLN A 260 0.44 -11.89 22.98
N ARG A 261 -0.54 -11.11 22.51
CA ARG A 261 -1.72 -10.66 23.28
C ARG A 261 -2.60 -11.80 23.79
N LEU A 262 -2.49 -12.98 23.19
CA LEU A 262 -3.28 -14.16 23.54
C LEU A 262 -2.64 -14.97 24.68
N LYS A 263 -1.40 -14.67 25.07
CA LYS A 263 -0.70 -15.37 26.15
C LYS A 263 -1.44 -15.15 27.48
N PRO A 264 -1.91 -16.20 28.18
CA PRO A 264 -2.60 -16.06 29.46
C PRO A 264 -1.72 -15.45 30.57
N SER A 265 -0.41 -15.67 30.48
CA SER A 265 0.60 -15.23 31.45
C SER A 265 0.95 -13.75 31.39
N LEU A 266 0.35 -12.95 30.48
CA LEU A 266 0.68 -11.54 30.35
C LEU A 266 0.32 -10.74 31.61
N ASN A 267 1.31 -10.03 32.13
CA ASN A 267 1.13 -9.10 33.23
C ASN A 267 0.41 -7.81 32.79
N HIS A 268 0.07 -6.93 33.73
CA HIS A 268 -0.64 -5.69 33.43
C HIS A 268 0.18 -4.70 32.57
N ASN A 269 1.49 -4.65 32.79
CA ASN A 269 2.41 -3.80 32.05
C ASN A 269 2.47 -4.22 30.57
N GLU A 270 2.68 -5.51 30.30
CA GLU A 270 2.74 -6.06 28.95
C GLU A 270 1.42 -5.87 28.19
N LYS A 271 0.29 -6.08 28.85
CA LYS A 271 -1.04 -5.75 28.28
C LYS A 271 -1.15 -4.27 27.92
N THR A 272 -0.55 -3.39 28.71
CA THR A 272 -0.54 -1.95 28.46
C THR A 272 0.39 -1.57 27.30
N ILE A 273 1.55 -2.22 27.20
CA ILE A 273 2.51 -2.08 26.09
C ILE A 273 1.90 -2.50 24.76
N LEU A 274 1.16 -3.62 24.72
CA LEU A 274 0.59 -4.15 23.48
C LEU A 274 -0.64 -3.38 22.98
N ARG A 275 -1.31 -2.59 23.83
CA ARG A 275 -2.54 -1.85 23.46
C ARG A 275 -2.29 -0.81 22.35
N PRO A 276 -1.29 0.08 22.42
CA PRO A 276 -1.01 1.05 21.36
C PRO A 276 -0.75 0.44 19.98
N PHE A 277 -0.20 -0.78 19.91
CA PHE A 277 0.07 -1.45 18.62
C PHE A 277 -1.20 -1.73 17.82
N THR A 278 -2.40 -1.66 18.42
CA THR A 278 -3.67 -1.75 17.66
C THR A 278 -3.93 -0.52 16.79
N PHE A 279 -3.24 0.60 17.03
CA PHE A 279 -3.28 1.79 16.19
C PHE A 279 -2.07 1.85 15.27
N SER A 280 -1.83 0.74 14.55
CA SER A 280 -0.79 0.63 13.55
C SER A 280 -1.42 0.35 12.19
N CYS A 281 -0.92 1.00 11.15
CA CYS A 281 -1.25 0.68 9.77
C CYS A 281 -0.01 0.77 8.89
N ARG A 282 0.07 -0.10 7.87
CA ARG A 282 1.21 -0.19 6.97
C ARG A 282 0.73 -0.22 5.53
N PHE A 283 1.26 0.68 4.72
CA PHE A 283 1.08 0.67 3.27
C PHE A 283 2.40 0.30 2.63
N LEU A 284 2.51 -0.93 2.10
CA LEU A 284 3.77 -1.47 1.58
C LEU A 284 4.91 -1.31 2.62
N ASP A 285 5.86 -0.42 2.33
CA ASP A 285 7.07 -0.06 3.07
C ASP A 285 6.90 1.16 4.01
N ASP A 286 5.73 1.76 4.09
CA ASP A 286 5.44 2.85 5.04
C ASP A 286 4.63 2.29 6.23
N LEU A 287 5.20 2.27 7.44
CA LEU A 287 4.50 1.92 8.68
C LEU A 287 4.13 3.18 9.46
N CYS A 288 2.89 3.28 9.94
CA CYS A 288 2.38 4.37 10.76
C CYS A 288 1.80 3.83 12.07
N CYS A 289 2.16 4.44 13.19
CA CYS A 289 1.71 4.04 14.52
C CYS A 289 1.29 5.25 15.35
N PHE A 290 0.22 5.14 16.13
CA PHE A 290 -0.23 6.19 17.05
C PHE A 290 0.10 5.84 18.50
N ARG A 291 0.60 6.84 19.24
CA ARG A 291 0.77 6.80 20.69
C ARG A 291 1.55 5.57 21.20
N ASN A 292 2.56 5.11 20.46
CA ASN A 292 3.28 3.89 20.80
C ASN A 292 4.71 4.18 21.27
N ARG A 293 4.89 4.24 22.60
CA ARG A 293 6.19 4.52 23.22
C ARG A 293 7.15 3.34 23.14
N SER A 294 6.62 2.12 23.05
CA SER A 294 7.38 0.88 23.11
C SER A 294 7.77 0.36 21.73
N LEU A 295 7.32 1.02 20.65
CA LEU A 295 7.58 0.58 19.28
C LEU A 295 9.07 0.47 18.98
N GLU A 296 9.88 1.49 19.30
CA GLU A 296 11.32 1.47 19.01
C GLU A 296 12.07 0.37 19.80
N SER A 297 11.59 0.06 21.01
CA SER A 297 12.15 -0.99 21.89
C SER A 297 11.66 -2.39 21.55
N LEU A 298 10.64 -2.54 20.70
CA LEU A 298 10.08 -3.81 20.24
C LEU A 298 10.03 -3.87 18.71
N LEU A 299 10.83 -3.07 18.03
CA LEU A 299 10.81 -2.98 16.59
C LEU A 299 11.40 -4.25 15.97
N TYR A 300 12.42 -4.80 16.62
CA TYR A 300 13.19 -5.92 16.11
C TYR A 300 13.05 -7.20 16.94
N THR A 301 13.11 -8.37 16.29
CA THR A 301 12.96 -9.69 16.92
C THR A 301 14.04 -10.01 17.94
N ASN A 302 15.20 -9.33 17.89
CA ASN A 302 16.26 -9.44 18.89
C ASN A 302 16.07 -8.49 20.10
N GLN A 303 15.01 -7.68 20.11
CA GLN A 303 14.65 -6.81 21.22
C GLN A 303 13.53 -7.43 22.04
N HIS A 304 13.49 -7.10 23.33
CA HIS A 304 12.46 -7.57 24.25
C HIS A 304 12.15 -6.55 25.34
N ILE A 305 10.93 -6.62 25.85
CA ILE A 305 10.51 -5.97 27.10
C ILE A 305 9.75 -7.02 27.90
N ASP A 306 10.18 -7.29 29.12
CA ASP A 306 9.63 -8.39 29.93
C ASP A 306 9.64 -9.70 29.11
N THR A 307 8.48 -10.32 28.87
CA THR A 307 8.35 -11.55 28.06
C THR A 307 7.94 -11.28 26.60
N LEU A 308 7.83 -10.01 26.21
CA LEU A 308 7.46 -9.61 24.86
C LEU A 308 8.69 -9.56 23.96
N HIS A 309 8.62 -10.19 22.79
CA HIS A 309 9.61 -10.06 21.72
C HIS A 309 9.18 -9.00 20.70
N GLY A 310 10.14 -8.41 19.98
CA GLY A 310 9.86 -7.43 18.94
C GLY A 310 9.38 -8.01 17.60
N ILE A 311 9.08 -7.11 16.65
CA ILE A 311 8.27 -7.44 15.47
C ILE A 311 9.14 -8.02 14.34
N TYR A 312 10.12 -7.25 13.86
CA TYR A 312 10.75 -7.45 12.56
C TYR A 312 12.18 -8.01 12.67
N PRO A 313 12.65 -8.82 11.71
CA PRO A 313 14.07 -9.18 11.69
C PRO A 313 15.00 -7.96 11.54
N PRO A 314 16.13 -7.88 12.27
CA PRO A 314 17.05 -6.73 12.23
C PRO A 314 17.55 -6.35 10.83
N TYR A 315 17.67 -7.31 9.91
CA TYR A 315 18.13 -7.05 8.55
C TYR A 315 17.19 -6.17 7.72
N LEU A 316 15.92 -5.99 8.14
CA LEU A 316 14.95 -5.15 7.43
C LEU A 316 15.27 -3.66 7.51
N ARG A 317 16.01 -3.21 8.53
CA ARG A 317 16.39 -1.80 8.77
C ARG A 317 15.19 -0.86 8.64
N VAL A 318 14.40 -0.82 9.70
CA VAL A 318 13.23 0.03 9.82
C VAL A 318 13.67 1.39 10.39
N GLU A 319 13.59 2.43 9.58
CA GLU A 319 14.09 3.77 9.89
C GLU A 319 12.91 4.71 10.18
N ARG A 320 13.03 5.54 11.23
CA ARG A 320 12.01 6.54 11.53
C ARG A 320 12.00 7.62 10.46
N GLN A 321 10.82 7.99 9.98
CA GLN A 321 10.67 9.07 9.03
C GLN A 321 10.83 10.43 9.73
N HIS A 322 11.58 11.33 9.08
CA HIS A 322 11.78 12.70 9.53
C HIS A 322 11.27 13.69 8.49
N HIS A 323 10.42 14.62 8.93
CA HIS A 323 9.81 15.65 8.09
C HIS A 323 10.18 17.04 8.61
N ALA A 324 11.42 17.49 8.36
CA ALA A 324 11.96 18.74 8.92
C ALA A 324 11.15 20.00 8.54
N ASP A 325 10.44 19.97 7.41
CA ASP A 325 9.61 21.08 6.93
C ASP A 325 8.21 21.15 7.61
N LEU A 326 7.89 20.20 8.49
CA LEU A 326 6.60 20.11 9.15
C LEU A 326 6.75 20.25 10.68
N PRO A 327 5.75 20.84 11.37
CA PRO A 327 5.66 20.78 12.84
C PRO A 327 5.73 19.35 13.38
N ARG A 328 6.24 19.16 14.59
CA ARG A 328 6.47 17.83 15.19
C ARG A 328 5.18 17.03 15.35
N GLU A 329 4.08 17.70 15.65
CA GLU A 329 2.73 17.15 15.78
C GLU A 329 2.07 16.81 14.43
N HIS A 330 2.74 17.08 13.31
CA HIS A 330 2.24 16.76 11.98
C HIS A 330 2.99 15.56 11.38
N LEU A 331 2.24 14.57 10.91
CA LEU A 331 2.78 13.39 10.24
C LEU A 331 2.10 13.16 8.89
N PRO A 332 2.82 13.24 7.76
CA PRO A 332 2.29 12.81 6.49
C PRO A 332 2.33 11.28 6.39
N PHE A 333 1.23 10.68 5.95
CA PHE A 333 1.13 9.27 5.63
C PHE A 333 0.17 9.08 4.46
N LEU A 334 0.62 8.43 3.38
CA LEU A 334 -0.07 8.42 2.08
C LEU A 334 -0.34 9.85 1.58
N ASP A 335 -1.59 10.15 1.24
CA ASP A 335 -2.06 11.48 0.85
C ASP A 335 -2.78 12.22 1.99
N VAL A 336 -2.51 11.85 3.24
CA VAL A 336 -3.07 12.47 4.44
C VAL A 336 -1.98 13.11 5.28
N LEU A 337 -2.24 14.33 5.75
CA LEU A 337 -1.47 14.97 6.81
C LEU A 337 -2.25 14.80 8.11
N LEU A 338 -1.73 13.98 9.00
CA LEU A 338 -2.23 13.79 10.34
C LEU A 338 -1.75 14.96 11.20
N LYS A 339 -2.67 15.70 11.80
CA LYS A 339 -2.36 16.82 12.70
C LYS A 339 -2.82 16.44 14.10
N HIS A 340 -1.86 16.10 14.95
CA HIS A 340 -2.12 15.84 16.36
C HIS A 340 -2.31 17.16 17.10
N GLY A 341 -3.26 17.18 18.03
CA GLY A 341 -3.52 18.33 18.88
C GLY A 341 -4.51 17.97 19.99
N GLU A 342 -5.22 18.97 20.46
CA GLU A 342 -6.21 18.83 21.52
C GLU A 342 -7.59 19.28 21.07
N ARG A 343 -8.63 18.60 21.58
CA ARG A 343 -10.02 18.98 21.44
C ARG A 343 -10.74 18.59 22.73
N ASP A 344 -11.43 19.55 23.35
CA ASP A 344 -12.18 19.35 24.59
C ASP A 344 -11.34 18.70 25.72
N GLY A 345 -10.07 19.11 25.83
CA GLY A 345 -9.12 18.57 26.81
C GLY A 345 -8.66 17.13 26.55
N LYS A 346 -8.89 16.59 25.36
CA LYS A 346 -8.48 15.24 24.92
C LYS A 346 -7.54 15.31 23.72
N CYS A 347 -6.66 14.31 23.60
CA CYS A 347 -5.88 14.10 22.38
C CYS A 347 -6.81 13.91 21.18
N HIS A 348 -6.53 14.62 20.10
CA HIS A 348 -7.32 14.54 18.89
C HIS A 348 -6.43 14.64 17.66
N ILE A 349 -6.64 13.76 16.69
CA ILE A 349 -6.00 13.83 15.38
C ILE A 349 -7.02 14.35 14.37
N ARG A 350 -6.70 15.47 13.74
CA ARG A 350 -7.39 15.97 12.55
C ARG A 350 -6.63 15.58 11.30
N THR A 351 -7.34 15.42 10.19
CA THR A 351 -6.73 15.02 8.92
C THR A 351 -6.93 16.10 7.86
N VAL A 352 -5.87 16.32 7.07
CA VAL A 352 -5.83 17.27 5.96
C VAL A 352 -5.30 16.56 4.72
N LEU A 353 -5.64 17.02 3.52
CA LEU A 353 -5.00 16.52 2.31
C LEU A 353 -3.51 16.86 2.33
N TYR A 354 -2.66 15.86 2.15
CA TYR A 354 -1.23 16.04 1.95
C TYR A 354 -0.86 15.90 0.48
N ASP A 355 -0.15 16.89 -0.05
CA ASP A 355 0.41 16.84 -1.39
C ASP A 355 1.91 17.13 -1.31
N LYS A 356 2.74 16.11 -1.56
CA LYS A 356 4.21 16.26 -1.57
C LYS A 356 4.68 17.34 -2.54
N ARG A 357 3.88 17.65 -3.57
CA ARG A 357 4.18 18.69 -4.57
C ARG A 357 4.00 20.11 -4.05
N ASP A 358 3.39 20.30 -2.88
CA ASP A 358 3.29 21.61 -2.21
C ASP A 358 4.59 21.97 -1.47
N GLN A 359 5.55 21.06 -1.34
CA GLN A 359 6.82 21.32 -0.65
C GLN A 359 7.69 22.34 -1.42
N ARG A 360 8.47 23.15 -0.68
CA ARG A 360 9.32 24.21 -1.23
C ARG A 360 10.29 23.71 -2.30
N VAL A 361 10.79 22.48 -2.19
CA VAL A 361 11.69 21.86 -3.17
C VAL A 361 11.07 21.74 -4.58
N PHE A 362 9.74 21.76 -4.68
CA PHE A 362 9.00 21.76 -5.95
C PHE A 362 8.50 23.15 -6.38
N GLY A 363 8.73 24.20 -5.58
CA GLY A 363 8.15 25.53 -5.81
C GLY A 363 8.55 26.19 -7.14
N GLY A 364 9.72 25.85 -7.68
CA GLY A 364 10.19 26.31 -9.00
C GLY A 364 9.86 25.37 -10.15
N ILE A 365 9.17 24.26 -9.91
CA ILE A 365 8.89 23.23 -10.93
C ILE A 365 7.45 23.39 -11.40
N ARG A 366 7.26 23.58 -12.72
CA ARG A 366 5.93 23.61 -13.32
C ARG A 366 5.30 22.22 -13.27
N LEU A 367 4.49 21.98 -12.25
CA LEU A 367 3.74 20.73 -12.08
C LEU A 367 2.29 20.93 -12.53
N SER A 368 1.90 20.30 -13.63
CA SER A 368 0.50 20.28 -14.06
C SER A 368 -0.31 19.35 -13.13
N ARG A 369 -1.26 19.90 -12.38
CA ARG A 369 -2.14 19.13 -11.47
C ARG A 369 -3.42 18.68 -12.15
N PHE A 370 -3.96 19.53 -13.01
CA PHE A 370 -5.24 19.31 -13.68
C PHE A 370 -5.08 19.55 -15.16
N VAL A 371 -5.83 18.76 -15.92
CA VAL A 371 -5.90 18.87 -17.37
C VAL A 371 -6.54 20.22 -17.74
N PRO A 372 -5.95 21.02 -18.64
CA PRO A 372 -6.54 22.26 -19.12
C PRO A 372 -7.90 22.04 -19.78
N ARG A 373 -8.83 22.99 -19.60
CA ARG A 373 -10.17 22.95 -20.22
C ARG A 373 -10.10 22.87 -21.75
N CYS A 374 -9.12 23.56 -22.34
CA CYS A 374 -8.86 23.61 -23.78
C CYS A 374 -8.11 22.38 -24.34
N SER A 375 -7.69 21.44 -23.50
CA SER A 375 -6.99 20.24 -23.99
C SER A 375 -7.91 19.30 -24.78
N SER A 376 -7.29 18.44 -25.61
CA SER A 376 -7.94 17.39 -26.40
C SER A 376 -8.38 16.17 -25.57
N VAL A 377 -8.18 16.18 -24.25
CA VAL A 377 -8.67 15.12 -23.37
C VAL A 377 -10.20 15.12 -23.38
N ASN A 378 -10.80 13.93 -23.37
CA ASN A 378 -12.24 13.72 -23.36
C ASN A 378 -12.96 14.59 -22.30
N GLU A 379 -14.06 15.24 -22.71
CA GLU A 379 -14.86 16.14 -21.86
C GLU A 379 -15.41 15.46 -20.60
N ALA A 380 -15.79 14.19 -20.65
CA ALA A 380 -16.23 13.45 -19.48
C ALA A 380 -15.12 13.35 -18.42
N ALA A 381 -13.88 13.07 -18.84
CA ALA A 381 -12.73 13.07 -17.93
C ALA A 381 -12.51 14.45 -17.31
N LYS A 382 -12.58 15.53 -18.12
CA LYS A 382 -12.44 16.91 -17.64
C LYS A 382 -13.55 17.33 -16.67
N ARG A 383 -14.81 16.93 -16.92
CA ARG A 383 -15.97 17.19 -16.03
C ARG A 383 -15.87 16.45 -14.70
N ASN A 384 -15.28 15.26 -14.69
CA ASN A 384 -15.17 14.42 -13.50
C ASN A 384 -14.04 14.83 -12.55
N ILE A 385 -13.11 15.70 -12.96
CA ILE A 385 -12.01 16.17 -12.11
C ILE A 385 -12.56 16.78 -10.81
N PHE A 386 -13.48 17.73 -10.91
CA PHE A 386 -14.01 18.44 -9.74
C PHE A 386 -14.76 17.52 -8.78
N SER A 387 -15.67 16.68 -9.31
CA SER A 387 -16.41 15.70 -8.51
C SER A 387 -15.48 14.68 -7.85
N GLY A 388 -14.46 14.21 -8.56
CA GLY A 388 -13.44 13.31 -8.03
C GLY A 388 -12.65 13.93 -6.88
N GLN A 389 -12.22 15.19 -7.01
CA GLN A 389 -11.54 15.91 -5.93
C GLN A 389 -12.46 16.17 -4.73
N PHE A 390 -13.73 16.51 -4.95
CA PHE A 390 -14.72 16.61 -3.87
C PHE A 390 -14.83 15.29 -3.08
N HIS A 391 -14.98 14.15 -3.78
CA HIS A 391 -15.06 12.85 -3.15
C HIS A 391 -13.77 12.41 -2.45
N ARG A 392 -12.61 12.84 -2.94
CA ARG A 392 -11.33 12.63 -2.28
C ARG A 392 -11.24 13.45 -0.99
N LEU A 393 -11.45 14.76 -1.09
CA LEU A 393 -11.35 15.69 0.04
C LEU A 393 -12.32 15.34 1.15
N ARG A 394 -13.57 14.99 0.83
CA ARG A 394 -14.57 14.63 1.85
C ARG A 394 -14.24 13.35 2.62
N ARG A 395 -13.45 12.44 2.04
CA ARG A 395 -13.02 11.20 2.67
C ARG A 395 -11.80 11.42 3.56
N ILE A 396 -10.98 12.41 3.22
CA ILE A 396 -9.71 12.68 3.89
C ILE A 396 -9.86 13.71 4.98
N ILE A 397 -10.63 14.78 4.78
CA ILE A 397 -10.66 15.93 5.69
C ILE A 397 -11.72 15.73 6.76
N THR A 398 -11.31 15.81 8.04
CA THR A 398 -12.22 15.71 9.20
C THR A 398 -12.76 17.05 9.70
N ASP A 399 -12.21 18.17 9.21
CA ASP A 399 -12.53 19.52 9.69
C ASP A 399 -13.27 20.33 8.60
N PRO A 400 -14.49 20.84 8.86
CA PRO A 400 -15.30 21.53 7.85
C PRO A 400 -14.64 22.80 7.27
N GLU A 401 -13.95 23.57 8.11
CA GLU A 401 -13.30 24.82 7.66
C GLU A 401 -12.14 24.52 6.71
N ASN A 402 -11.31 23.54 7.07
CA ASN A 402 -10.26 23.04 6.19
C ASN A 402 -10.79 22.41 4.90
N PHE A 403 -11.97 21.77 4.94
CA PHE A 403 -12.64 21.27 3.74
C PHE A 403 -13.04 22.41 2.81
N CYS A 404 -13.68 23.46 3.34
CA CYS A 404 -14.04 24.66 2.58
C CYS A 404 -12.81 25.30 1.94
N PHE A 405 -11.74 25.48 2.73
CA PHE A 405 -10.48 26.04 2.26
C PHE A 405 -9.85 25.19 1.14
N SER A 406 -9.84 23.87 1.30
CA SER A 406 -9.28 22.96 0.30
C SER A 406 -10.10 22.94 -0.99
N MET A 407 -11.44 22.96 -0.89
CA MET A 407 -12.31 23.10 -2.06
C MET A 407 -12.10 24.43 -2.78
N ALA A 408 -11.91 25.53 -2.04
CA ALA A 408 -11.62 26.83 -2.62
C ALA A 408 -10.29 26.82 -3.40
N ARG A 409 -9.25 26.13 -2.90
CA ARG A 409 -7.98 25.93 -3.61
C ARG A 409 -8.19 25.17 -4.92
N ILE A 410 -8.92 24.05 -4.89
CA ILE A 410 -9.22 23.26 -6.10
C ILE A 410 -9.99 24.08 -7.13
N MET A 411 -11.02 24.82 -6.71
CA MET A 411 -11.79 25.69 -7.61
C MET A 411 -10.90 26.75 -8.25
N THR A 412 -10.04 27.40 -7.45
CA THR A 412 -9.09 28.40 -7.95
C THR A 412 -8.13 27.79 -8.97
N ASP A 413 -7.58 26.61 -8.70
CA ASP A 413 -6.66 25.91 -9.59
C ASP A 413 -7.33 25.50 -10.90
N LEU A 414 -8.57 25.02 -10.86
CA LEU A 414 -9.33 24.71 -12.07
C LEU A 414 -9.70 25.97 -12.86
N MET A 415 -10.04 27.07 -12.20
CA MET A 415 -10.28 28.35 -12.90
C MET A 415 -9.04 28.80 -13.68
N ARG A 416 -7.84 28.63 -13.12
CA ARG A 416 -6.57 28.89 -13.84
C ARG A 416 -6.37 27.98 -15.05
N GLN A 417 -6.96 26.79 -15.04
CA GLN A 417 -6.96 25.86 -16.17
C GLN A 417 -8.09 26.14 -17.18
N GLY A 418 -8.82 27.25 -17.05
CA GLY A 418 -9.86 27.68 -17.98
C GLY A 418 -11.27 27.14 -17.67
N TYR A 419 -11.49 26.57 -16.49
CA TYR A 419 -12.83 26.15 -16.06
C TYR A 419 -13.65 27.34 -15.55
N THR A 420 -14.92 27.42 -15.92
CA THR A 420 -15.77 28.55 -15.55
C THR A 420 -16.23 28.46 -14.09
N ARG A 421 -16.16 29.58 -13.36
CA ARG A 421 -16.56 29.67 -11.96
C ARG A 421 -18.00 29.21 -11.73
N ASN A 422 -18.93 29.67 -12.56
CA ASN A 422 -20.35 29.33 -12.44
C ASN A 422 -20.59 27.81 -12.50
N ALA A 423 -19.95 27.11 -13.46
CA ALA A 423 -20.10 25.66 -13.58
C ALA A 423 -19.56 24.91 -12.35
N LEU A 424 -18.42 25.36 -11.80
CA LEU A 424 -17.85 24.78 -10.58
C LEU A 424 -18.76 25.02 -9.36
N GLU A 425 -19.31 26.23 -9.22
CA GLU A 425 -20.22 26.59 -8.12
C GLU A 425 -21.54 25.82 -8.15
N VAL A 426 -22.15 25.68 -9.33
CA VAL A 426 -23.36 24.85 -9.52
C VAL A 426 -23.05 23.41 -9.12
N LYS A 427 -21.98 22.83 -9.66
CA LYS A 427 -21.61 21.45 -9.37
C LYS A 427 -21.30 21.24 -7.89
N TYR A 428 -20.67 22.21 -7.23
CA TYR A 428 -20.38 22.13 -5.80
C TYR A 428 -21.66 22.14 -4.95
N ARG A 429 -22.64 22.99 -5.28
CA ARG A 429 -23.95 23.00 -4.62
C ARG A 429 -24.67 21.66 -4.77
N ASP A 430 -24.67 21.09 -5.96
CA ASP A 430 -25.29 19.78 -6.20
C ASP A 430 -24.62 18.68 -5.38
N LEU A 431 -23.29 18.68 -5.31
CA LEU A 431 -22.53 17.73 -4.50
C LEU A 431 -22.81 17.90 -3.00
N LEU A 432 -22.85 19.13 -2.49
CA LEU A 432 -23.19 19.37 -1.07
C LEU A 432 -24.62 18.88 -0.74
N ARG A 433 -25.58 19.12 -1.64
CA ARG A 433 -26.98 18.63 -1.49
C ARG A 433 -27.08 17.11 -1.54
N ALA A 434 -26.24 16.45 -2.33
CA ALA A 434 -26.22 14.99 -2.43
C ALA A 434 -25.56 14.30 -1.22
N PHE A 435 -24.75 15.02 -0.46
CA PHE A 435 -24.05 14.48 0.71
C PHE A 435 -24.22 15.35 1.98
N PRO A 436 -25.46 15.63 2.42
CA PRO A 436 -25.73 16.49 3.56
C PRO A 436 -25.16 15.92 4.87
N GLN A 437 -25.16 14.58 5.02
CA GLN A 437 -24.70 13.86 6.21
C GLN A 437 -23.24 14.13 6.58
N LEU A 438 -22.40 14.53 5.62
CA LEU A 438 -20.99 14.81 5.89
C LEU A 438 -20.79 16.03 6.80
N PHE A 439 -21.82 16.86 6.91
CA PHE A 439 -21.76 18.15 7.60
C PHE A 439 -22.73 18.21 8.79
N TYR A 440 -23.29 17.06 9.19
CA TYR A 440 -24.19 16.95 10.34
C TYR A 440 -23.46 16.99 11.69
N PHE A 441 -22.14 16.83 11.71
CA PHE A 441 -21.35 16.75 12.95
C PHE A 441 -21.25 18.07 13.73
N GLU A 442 -21.67 19.20 13.15
CA GLU A 442 -21.69 20.51 13.80
C GLU A 442 -23.12 21.12 13.80
N ARG A 443 -24.01 20.53 14.62
CA ARG A 443 -25.33 21.03 15.12
C ARG A 443 -26.49 21.27 14.11
N LYS A 444 -27.66 20.75 14.53
CA LYS A 444 -29.10 20.97 14.19
C LYS A 444 -29.52 21.39 12.74
N PRO A 445 -30.56 20.74 12.17
CA PRO A 445 -30.99 20.91 10.76
C PRO A 445 -31.58 22.33 10.54
N ALA A 446 -31.49 23.00 9.38
CA ALA A 446 -31.77 22.52 8.02
C ALA A 446 -31.00 23.26 6.90
N ASN A 447 -29.96 24.06 7.21
CA ASN A 447 -29.30 24.96 6.24
C ASN A 447 -27.77 24.78 6.08
N GLY A 448 -27.16 23.72 6.64
CA GLY A 448 -25.70 23.57 6.71
C GLY A 448 -24.94 23.57 5.36
N GLY A 449 -25.59 23.16 4.26
CA GLY A 449 -24.96 23.20 2.93
C GLY A 449 -24.74 24.62 2.39
N LEU A 450 -25.59 25.58 2.76
CA LEU A 450 -25.47 26.98 2.34
C LEU A 450 -24.33 27.69 3.05
N ASP A 451 -24.11 27.41 4.34
CA ASP A 451 -23.00 27.99 5.12
C ASP A 451 -21.63 27.52 4.60
N ILE A 452 -21.46 26.22 4.38
CA ILE A 452 -20.22 25.65 3.81
C ILE A 452 -19.94 26.21 2.41
N PHE A 453 -20.98 26.33 1.58
CA PHE A 453 -20.85 26.96 0.27
C PHE A 453 -20.42 28.43 0.39
N ALA A 454 -21.05 29.20 1.29
CA ALA A 454 -20.73 30.61 1.52
C ALA A 454 -19.28 30.80 2.02
N ARG A 455 -18.83 29.96 2.96
CA ARG A 455 -17.44 29.97 3.45
C ARG A 455 -16.45 29.66 2.34
N THR A 456 -16.72 28.63 1.53
CA THR A 456 -15.89 28.28 0.37
C THR A 456 -15.82 29.44 -0.63
N ALA A 457 -16.96 30.05 -0.96
CA ALA A 457 -17.02 31.21 -1.85
C ALA A 457 -16.22 32.40 -1.30
N SER A 458 -16.28 32.64 0.01
CA SER A 458 -15.47 33.66 0.70
C SER A 458 -13.97 33.38 0.56
N HIS A 459 -13.54 32.13 0.75
CA HIS A 459 -12.16 31.71 0.55
C HIS A 459 -11.70 31.85 -0.91
N VAL A 460 -12.54 31.49 -1.89
CA VAL A 460 -12.24 31.70 -3.32
C VAL A 460 -12.05 33.19 -3.62
N ALA A 461 -12.96 34.05 -3.14
CA ALA A 461 -12.85 35.50 -3.34
C ALA A 461 -11.58 36.08 -2.71
N ARG A 462 -11.14 35.55 -1.56
CA ARG A 462 -9.89 35.95 -0.91
C ARG A 462 -8.66 35.54 -1.73
N HIS A 463 -8.62 34.32 -2.26
CA HIS A 463 -7.52 33.84 -3.11
C HIS A 463 -7.40 34.66 -4.40
N LEU A 464 -8.52 34.95 -5.07
CA LEU A 464 -8.53 35.76 -6.28
C LEU A 464 -8.07 37.20 -6.02
N ARG A 465 -8.41 37.79 -4.86
CA ARG A 465 -7.94 39.13 -4.47
C ARG A 465 -6.44 39.19 -4.25
N ARG A 466 -5.86 38.21 -3.54
CA ARG A 466 -4.41 38.13 -3.32
C ARG A 466 -3.63 38.04 -4.64
N HIS A 467 -4.12 37.25 -5.59
CA HIS A 467 -3.46 37.14 -6.89
C HIS A 467 -3.65 38.34 -7.82
N LYS A 468 -4.75 39.11 -7.69
CA LYS A 468 -4.81 40.42 -8.36
C LYS A 468 -3.76 41.40 -7.82
N ALA A 469 -3.39 41.28 -6.54
CA ALA A 469 -2.31 42.08 -5.95
C ALA A 469 -0.91 41.62 -6.40
N ASP A 470 -0.69 40.31 -6.60
CA ASP A 470 0.58 39.77 -7.08
C ASP A 470 0.82 39.96 -8.60
N VAL A 471 -0.20 40.37 -9.37
CA VAL A 471 -0.14 40.57 -10.84
C VAL A 471 -0.07 42.06 -11.22
N LEU A 472 -0.12 42.97 -10.24
CA LEU A 472 0.30 44.35 -10.44
C LEU A 472 1.79 44.42 -10.12
N PRO A 473 2.67 44.72 -11.08
CA PRO A 473 4.06 45.05 -10.78
C PRO A 473 4.04 46.19 -9.76
N ALA A 474 4.70 46.00 -8.62
CA ALA A 474 5.02 47.11 -7.75
C ALA A 474 6.05 47.97 -8.50
N GLY A 475 5.57 49.04 -9.13
CA GLY A 475 6.41 50.12 -9.65
C GLY A 475 6.77 50.01 -11.12
N LEU A 476 6.61 51.15 -11.79
CA LEU A 476 7.46 51.66 -12.86
C LEU A 476 8.94 51.43 -12.58
#